data_AF-A0A527ZNH7-F1
#
_entry.id   AF-A0A527ZNH7-F1
#
_cell.length_a   1.000
_cell.length_b   1.000
_cell.length_c   1.000
_cell.angle_alpha   90.00
_cell.angle_beta   90.00
_cell.angle_gamma   90.00
#
_symmetry.space_group_name_H-M   'P 1'
#
loop_
_entity.id
_entity.type
_entity.pdbx_description
1 polymer ?
#
loop_
_entity_poly.entity_id
_entity_poly.type
_entity_poly.pdbx_seq_one_letter_code
_entity_poly.pdbx_strand_id
1 'polypeptide(L)'
;MAQKKGYEVDSWLARPDPRISIVMLYGPDRGLVAERAKAFAGKTGLPLDDPFSVVRLDGSEVDRDEGRLLDEARTVPMFSDRRLLWVRNASGQKALADDVKALTTEPPRDAIILI
;
A
#
# COMPACT_ATOMS: atom_id res chain seq x y z
N MET A 1 -2.49 11.41 10.19
CA MET A 1 -3.20 10.13 10.00
C MET A 1 -4.69 10.41 10.02
N ALA A 2 -5.45 9.93 9.03
CA ALA A 2 -6.92 10.04 9.02
C ALA A 2 -7.50 8.63 9.07
N GLN A 3 -8.32 8.34 10.09
CA GLN A 3 -8.99 7.05 10.26
C GLN A 3 -10.43 7.15 9.76
N LYS A 4 -10.90 6.11 9.06
CA LYS A 4 -12.29 5.97 8.63
C LYS A 4 -12.98 4.91 9.47
N LYS A 5 -14.19 5.18 9.94
CA LYS A 5 -15.03 4.15 10.57
C LYS A 5 -15.54 3.19 9.51
N GLY A 6 -15.90 1.97 9.92
CA GLY A 6 -16.27 0.89 8.99
C GLY A 6 -17.34 1.28 7.95
N TYR A 7 -18.30 2.13 8.30
CA TYR A 7 -19.36 2.61 7.40
C TYR A 7 -18.90 3.71 6.41
N GLU A 8 -17.76 4.36 6.67
CA GLU A 8 -17.21 5.42 5.81
C GLU A 8 -16.21 4.86 4.78
N VAL A 9 -15.69 3.65 5.02
CA VAL A 9 -14.63 3.04 4.21
C VAL A 9 -15.05 2.91 2.75
N ASP A 10 -16.24 2.36 2.49
CA ASP A 10 -16.67 2.08 1.11
C ASP A 10 -16.91 3.37 0.32
N SER A 11 -17.42 4.42 0.97
CA SER A 11 -17.54 5.76 0.36
C SER A 11 -16.19 6.39 0.04
N TRP A 12 -15.19 6.19 0.90
CA TRP A 12 -13.84 6.69 0.65
C TRP A 12 -13.15 5.88 -0.46
N LEU A 13 -13.28 4.55 -0.46
CA LEU A 13 -12.76 3.67 -1.51
C LEU A 13 -13.37 3.95 -2.88
N ALA A 14 -14.61 4.46 -2.95
CA ALA A 14 -15.22 4.86 -4.22
C ALA A 14 -14.47 6.02 -4.90
N ARG A 15 -13.89 6.92 -4.09
CA ARG A 15 -13.18 8.15 -4.50
C ARG A 15 -12.02 8.45 -3.53
N PRO A 16 -10.92 7.67 -3.59
CA PRO A 16 -9.79 7.88 -2.69
C PRO A 16 -9.12 9.22 -2.96
N ASP A 17 -8.63 9.89 -1.91
CA ASP A 17 -7.92 11.16 -2.04
C ASP A 17 -6.55 10.92 -2.71
N PRO A 18 -6.27 11.51 -3.88
CA PRO A 18 -5.04 11.24 -4.64
C PRO A 18 -3.76 11.70 -3.93
N ARG A 19 -3.88 12.54 -2.89
CA ARG A 19 -2.76 13.01 -2.06
C ARG A 19 -2.30 12.00 -1.02
N ILE A 20 -3.09 10.94 -0.80
CA ILE A 20 -2.75 9.88 0.15
C ILE A 20 -1.88 8.84 -0.58
N SER A 21 -0.61 8.77 -0.18
CA SER A 21 0.35 7.79 -0.70
C SER A 21 0.40 6.50 0.12
N ILE A 22 0.01 6.52 1.40
CA ILE A 22 0.05 5.33 2.28
C ILE A 22 -1.36 5.01 2.76
N VAL A 23 -1.82 3.79 2.51
CA VAL A 23 -3.15 3.29 2.87
C VAL A 23 -2.99 1.97 3.61
N MET A 24 -3.54 1.90 4.82
CA MET A 24 -3.55 0.67 5.64
C MET A 24 -5.00 0.21 5.82
N LEU A 25 -5.29 -1.00 5.36
CA LEU A 25 -6.59 -1.66 5.52
C LEU A 25 -6.43 -2.81 6.50
N TYR A 26 -7.10 -2.70 7.65
CA TYR A 26 -7.00 -3.70 8.71
C TYR A 26 -8.37 -3.99 9.31
N GLY A 27 -8.52 -5.18 9.87
CA GLY A 27 -9.75 -5.62 10.50
C GLY A 27 -9.73 -7.11 10.84
N PRO A 28 -10.69 -7.58 11.65
CA PRO A 28 -10.79 -8.99 12.02
C PRO A 28 -11.24 -9.87 10.84
N ASP A 29 -11.96 -9.30 9.86
CA ASP A 29 -12.42 -10.00 8.66
C ASP A 29 -11.39 -9.86 7.53
N ARG A 30 -10.59 -10.92 7.33
CA ARG A 30 -9.57 -10.97 6.28
C ARG A 30 -10.15 -10.94 4.87
N GLY A 31 -11.35 -11.50 4.68
CA GLY A 31 -12.01 -11.52 3.38
C GLY A 31 -12.44 -10.10 2.98
N LEU A 32 -13.10 -9.39 3.90
CA LEU A 32 -13.51 -8.01 3.67
C LEU A 32 -12.32 -7.07 3.47
N VAL A 33 -11.23 -7.25 4.22
CA VAL A 33 -9.98 -6.49 4.03
C VAL A 33 -9.40 -6.74 2.65
N ALA A 34 -9.34 -8.00 2.20
CA ALA A 34 -8.82 -8.35 0.87
C ALA A 34 -9.67 -7.76 -0.27
N GLU A 35 -11.00 -7.84 -0.17
CA GLU A 35 -11.91 -7.24 -1.16
C GLU A 35 -11.73 -5.72 -1.24
N ARG A 36 -11.62 -5.05 -0.09
CA ARG A 36 -11.39 -3.59 -0.03
C ARG A 36 -10.02 -3.20 -0.56
N ALA A 37 -8.98 -3.98 -0.29
CA ALA A 37 -7.65 -3.77 -0.83
C ALA A 37 -7.65 -3.88 -2.36
N LYS A 38 -8.33 -4.90 -2.91
CA LYS A 38 -8.51 -5.06 -4.35
C LYS A 38 -9.31 -3.91 -4.97
N ALA A 39 -10.37 -3.46 -4.30
CA ALA A 39 -11.16 -2.31 -4.73
C ALA A 39 -10.31 -1.02 -4.77
N PHE A 40 -9.52 -0.76 -3.73
CA PHE A 40 -8.58 0.38 -3.70
C PHE A 40 -7.54 0.28 -4.82
N ALA A 41 -6.91 -0.89 -4.97
CA ALA A 41 -5.90 -1.12 -6.00
C ALA A 41 -6.47 -0.82 -7.40
N GLY A 42 -7.68 -1.27 -7.71
CA GLY A 42 -8.37 -0.95 -8.98
C GLY A 42 -8.66 0.54 -9.17
N LYS A 43 -8.80 1.32 -8.10
CA LYS A 43 -9.02 2.77 -8.15
C LYS A 43 -7.75 3.57 -8.40
N THR A 44 -6.57 2.95 -8.29
CA THR A 44 -5.30 3.60 -8.62
C THR A 44 -5.14 3.86 -10.11
N GLY A 45 -5.88 3.13 -10.96
CA GLY A 45 -5.75 3.17 -12.41
C GLY A 45 -4.53 2.42 -12.96
N LEU A 46 -3.72 1.79 -12.10
CA LEU A 46 -2.55 1.03 -12.50
C LEU A 46 -2.95 -0.38 -12.99
N PRO A 47 -2.27 -0.92 -14.02
CA PRO A 47 -2.50 -2.29 -14.50
C PRO A 47 -2.05 -3.30 -13.44
N LEU A 48 -3.01 -3.93 -12.76
CA LEU A 48 -2.74 -4.79 -11.59
C LEU A 48 -1.99 -6.08 -11.92
N ASP A 49 -1.97 -6.47 -13.19
CA ASP A 49 -1.25 -7.62 -13.75
C ASP A 49 0.16 -7.27 -14.24
N ASP A 50 0.52 -5.98 -14.28
CA ASP A 50 1.85 -5.52 -14.67
C ASP A 50 2.81 -5.46 -13.46
N PRO A 51 3.89 -6.27 -13.45
CA PRO A 51 4.87 -6.24 -12.36
C PRO A 51 5.71 -4.97 -12.30
N PHE A 52 5.76 -4.16 -13.38
CA PHE A 52 6.47 -2.88 -13.36
C PHE A 52 5.67 -1.79 -12.64
N SER A 53 4.34 -1.82 -12.81
CA SER A 53 3.41 -0.90 -12.15
C SER A 53 3.00 -1.35 -10.75
N VAL A 54 2.90 -2.67 -10.49
CA VAL A 54 2.41 -3.22 -9.22
C VAL A 54 3.36 -4.27 -8.64
N VAL A 55 4.02 -3.93 -7.53
CA VAL A 55 4.82 -4.85 -6.75
C VAL A 55 3.98 -5.43 -5.63
N ARG A 56 3.93 -6.75 -5.52
CA ARG A 56 3.28 -7.43 -4.40
C ARG A 56 4.34 -7.96 -3.47
N LEU A 57 4.23 -7.57 -2.20
CA LEU A 57 5.14 -7.99 -1.13
C LEU A 57 4.35 -8.76 -0.09
N ASP A 58 4.99 -9.71 0.57
CA ASP A 58 4.45 -10.31 1.79
C ASP A 58 5.05 -9.64 3.03
N GLY A 59 4.26 -9.46 4.09
CA GLY A 59 4.75 -8.87 5.34
C GLY A 59 5.93 -9.66 5.92
N SER A 60 5.94 -10.99 5.78
CA SER A 60 7.07 -11.84 6.22
C SER A 60 8.32 -11.72 5.32
N GLU A 61 8.14 -11.26 4.08
CA GLU A 61 9.23 -11.03 3.14
C GLU A 61 9.90 -9.69 3.42
N VAL A 62 9.11 -8.64 3.69
CA VAL A 62 9.62 -7.33 4.14
C VAL A 62 10.34 -7.43 5.48
N ASP A 63 9.87 -8.29 6.40
CA ASP A 63 10.52 -8.47 7.71
C ASP A 63 11.85 -9.22 7.63
N ARG A 64 12.04 -10.07 6.61
CA ARG A 64 13.30 -10.78 6.38
C ARG A 64 14.35 -9.94 5.67
N ASP A 65 13.90 -8.96 4.88
CA ASP A 65 14.74 -8.11 4.05
C ASP A 65 14.50 -6.64 4.44
N GLU A 66 15.13 -6.24 5.55
CA GLU A 66 14.96 -4.91 6.13
C GLU A 66 15.29 -3.81 5.10
N GLY A 67 14.39 -2.83 4.94
CA GLY A 67 14.55 -1.74 3.97
C GLY A 67 14.01 -2.06 2.58
N ARG A 68 13.58 -3.30 2.30
CA ARG A 68 13.04 -3.66 0.99
C ARG A 68 11.84 -2.81 0.56
N LEU A 69 10.94 -2.46 1.48
CA LEU A 69 9.81 -1.59 1.14
C LEU A 69 10.29 -0.18 0.77
N LEU A 70 11.32 0.34 1.45
CA LEU A 70 11.89 1.65 1.16
C LEU A 70 12.56 1.70 -0.20
N ASP A 71 13.31 0.66 -0.56
CA ASP A 71 13.99 0.57 -1.85
C ASP A 71 12.98 0.56 -3.00
N GLU A 72 11.93 -0.26 -2.88
CA GLU A 72 10.85 -0.28 -3.87
C GLU A 72 10.08 1.05 -3.92
N ALA A 73 9.85 1.71 -2.78
CA ALA A 73 9.14 2.99 -2.70
C ALA A 73 9.92 4.16 -3.31
N ARG A 74 11.25 4.06 -3.33
CA ARG A 74 12.15 5.06 -3.91
C ARG A 74 12.55 4.76 -5.36
N THR A 75 12.15 3.60 -5.87
CA THR A 75 12.39 3.22 -7.26
C THR A 75 11.53 4.06 -8.19
N VAL A 76 12.18 4.76 -9.13
CA VAL A 76 11.52 5.59 -10.14
C VAL A 76 10.89 4.69 -11.20
N PRO A 77 9.56 4.76 -11.43
CA PRO A 77 8.92 4.02 -12.52
C PRO A 77 9.36 4.52 -13.89
N MET A 78 9.50 3.60 -14.85
CA MET A 78 9.86 3.93 -16.24
C MET A 78 8.65 4.04 -17.18
N PHE A 79 7.54 3.40 -16.85
CA PHE A 79 6.39 3.23 -17.76
C PHE A 79 5.06 3.72 -17.17
N SER A 80 5.09 4.30 -15.96
CA SER A 80 3.92 4.83 -15.27
C SER A 80 4.30 6.06 -14.46
N ASP A 81 3.31 6.91 -14.16
CA ASP A 81 3.53 8.08 -13.29
C ASP A 81 3.79 7.66 -11.84
N ARG A 82 3.23 6.51 -11.42
CA ARG A 82 3.36 5.94 -10.08
C ARG A 82 3.39 4.42 -10.09
N ARG A 83 3.91 3.82 -9.02
CA ARG A 83 3.85 2.38 -8.71
C ARG A 83 2.89 2.11 -7.56
N LEU A 84 2.31 0.92 -7.52
CA LEU A 84 1.58 0.40 -6.36
C LEU A 84 2.44 -0.67 -5.68
N LEU A 85 2.85 -0.40 -4.44
CA LEU A 85 3.47 -1.37 -3.56
C LEU A 85 2.38 -1.96 -2.67
N TRP A 86 1.99 -3.19 -2.96
CA TRP A 86 0.92 -3.89 -2.27
C TRP A 86 1.49 -4.93 -1.33
N VAL A 87 1.64 -4.54 -0.06
CA VAL A 87 2.03 -5.42 1.03
C VAL A 87 0.80 -6.22 1.47
N ARG A 88 0.92 -7.53 1.54
CA ARG A 88 -0.13 -8.44 2.02
C ARG A 88 0.34 -9.17 3.26
N ASN A 89 -0.60 -9.70 4.03
CA ASN A 89 -0.31 -10.50 5.23
C ASN A 89 0.57 -9.76 6.25
N ALA A 90 0.40 -8.44 6.37
CA ALA A 90 1.02 -7.66 7.44
C ALA A 90 0.41 -8.05 8.79
N SER A 91 1.26 -8.47 9.73
CA SER A 91 0.88 -8.99 11.05
C SER A 91 1.89 -8.57 12.13
N GLY A 92 2.12 -7.26 12.27
CA GLY A 92 2.95 -6.70 13.34
C GLY A 92 4.46 -6.88 13.17
N GLN A 93 4.93 -7.08 11.95
CA GLN A 93 6.35 -7.15 11.62
C GLN A 93 7.06 -5.83 11.95
N LYS A 94 8.23 -5.89 12.59
CA LYS A 94 8.92 -4.70 13.07
C LYS A 94 9.55 -3.93 11.91
N ALA A 95 10.22 -4.62 10.99
CA ALA A 95 10.90 -3.94 9.88
C ALA A 95 9.89 -3.20 8.98
N LEU A 96 8.74 -3.84 8.70
CA LEU A 96 7.65 -3.20 7.97
C LEU A 96 7.15 -1.93 8.69
N ALA A 97 7.00 -1.96 10.00
CA ALA A 97 6.58 -0.79 10.77
C ALA A 97 7.60 0.35 10.73
N ASP A 98 8.90 0.02 10.79
CA ASP A 98 10.00 0.97 10.70
C ASP A 98 10.10 1.61 9.30
N ASP A 99 9.94 0.81 8.23
CA ASP A 99 9.89 1.29 6.85
C ASP A 99 8.69 2.24 6.63
N VAL A 100 7.50 1.86 7.09
CA VAL A 100 6.30 2.71 6.99
C VAL A 100 6.50 4.02 7.76
N LYS A 101 7.11 3.96 8.94
CA LYS A 101 7.42 5.17 9.73
C LYS A 101 8.37 6.11 8.96
N ALA A 102 9.40 5.57 8.33
CA ALA A 102 10.29 6.36 7.48
C ALA A 102 9.52 7.01 6.31
N LEU A 103 8.65 6.25 5.62
CA LEU A 103 7.82 6.77 4.53
C LEU A 103 6.79 7.81 4.98
N THR A 104 6.34 7.79 6.24
CA THR A 104 5.48 8.88 6.75
C THR A 104 6.25 10.18 7.01
N THR A 105 7.57 10.09 7.21
CA THR A 105 8.45 11.26 7.40
C THR A 105 8.87 11.82 6.05
N GLU A 106 9.20 10.95 5.10
CA GLU A 106 9.55 11.28 3.73
C GLU A 106 8.65 10.49 2.77
N PRO A 107 7.47 11.05 2.42
CA PRO A 107 6.53 10.38 1.53
C PRO A 107 7.14 10.11 0.16
N PRO A 108 6.93 8.91 -0.40
CA PRO A 108 7.43 8.62 -1.74
C PRO A 108 6.67 9.46 -2.76
N ARG A 109 7.40 9.95 -3.76
CA ARG A 109 6.86 10.81 -4.81
C ARG A 109 6.06 10.00 -5.83
N ASP A 110 6.61 8.85 -6.20
CA ASP A 110 6.15 8.07 -7.36
C ASP A 110 5.60 6.68 -6.95
N ALA A 111 5.19 6.52 -5.68
CA ALA A 111 4.64 5.27 -5.17
C ALA A 111 3.41 5.46 -4.29
N ILE A 112 2.50 4.51 -4.38
CA ILE A 112 1.37 4.30 -3.47
C ILE A 112 1.64 3.01 -2.70
N ILE A 113 1.58 3.05 -1.38
CA ILE A 113 1.76 1.92 -0.49
C ILE A 113 0.39 1.49 0.03
N LEU A 114 0.03 0.24 -0.25
CA LEU A 114 -1.18 -0.42 0.23
C LEU A 114 -0.76 -1.56 1.16
N ILE A 115 -1.22 -1.52 2.41
CA ILE A 115 -0.91 -2.48 3.47
C ILE A 115 -2.20 -3.12 3.97
#